data_AF-W1XFV1-F1
#
_entry.id   AF-W1XFV1-F1
#
_cell.length_a   1.000
_cell.length_b   1.000
_cell.length_c   1.000
_cell.angle_alpha   90.00
_cell.angle_beta   90.00
_cell.angle_gamma   90.00
#
_symmetry.space_group_name_H-M   'P 1'
#
loop_
_entity.id
_entity.type
_entity.pdbx_description
1 polymer ?
#
loop_
_entity_poly.entity_id
_entity_poly.type
_entity_poly.pdbx_seq_one_letter_code
_entity_poly.pdbx_strand_id
1 'polypeptide(L)' 'DVDEALALATRIIVMSSRPGRIVKEFKTDFTYDIAGVNQESSRYTSEYMQIREEILNIINSQH' A
#
# COMPACT_ATOMS: atom_id res chain seq x y z
N ASP A 1 3.79 5.10 -8.09
CA ASP A 1 4.44 5.20 -6.76
C ASP A 1 3.74 4.22 -5.79
N VAL A 2 4.38 3.70 -4.74
CA VAL A 2 3.70 2.87 -3.70
C VAL A 2 2.67 3.70 -2.95
N ASP A 3 3.00 4.97 -2.67
CA ASP A 3 2.09 5.89 -1.98
C ASP A 3 0.82 6.18 -2.81
N GLU A 4 0.99 6.35 -4.12
CA GLU A 4 -0.13 6.55 -5.04
C GLU A 4 -1.05 5.33 -5.12
N ALA A 5 -0.48 4.12 -5.12
CA ALA A 5 -1.26 2.89 -5.10
C ALA A 5 -2.07 2.75 -3.79
N LEU A 6 -1.46 3.07 -2.64
CA LEU A 6 -2.15 3.03 -1.35
C LEU A 6 -3.26 4.07 -1.23
N ALA A 7 -3.06 5.27 -1.77
CA ALA A 7 -4.07 6.33 -1.71
C ALA A 7 -5.32 6.02 -2.55
N LEU A 8 -5.14 5.37 -3.70
CA LEU A 8 -6.19 5.22 -4.72
C LEU A 8 -6.83 3.83 -4.78
N ALA A 9 -6.10 2.79 -4.37
CA ALA A 9 -6.57 1.42 -4.51
C ALA A 9 -7.37 0.98 -3.28
N THR A 10 -8.39 0.16 -3.52
CA THR A 10 -9.05 -0.60 -2.46
C THR A 10 -8.46 -2.00 -2.27
N ARG A 11 -7.55 -2.38 -3.18
CA ARG A 11 -6.89 -3.68 -3.21
C ARG A 11 -5.53 -3.56 -3.87
N ILE A 12 -4.50 -4.06 -3.19
CA ILE A 12 -3.11 -4.04 -3.65
C ILE A 12 -2.59 -5.47 -3.69
N ILE A 13 -1.98 -5.85 -4.81
CA ILE A 13 -1.36 -7.15 -5.01
C ILE A 13 0.14 -6.92 -5.24
N VAL A 14 0.97 -7.47 -4.36
CA VAL A 14 2.43 -7.43 -4.49
C VAL A 14 2.89 -8.73 -5.15
N MET A 15 3.65 -8.60 -6.23
CA MET A 15 4.17 -9.73 -7.01
C MET A 15 5.69 -9.87 -6.84
N SER A 16 6.18 -11.11 -6.84
CA SER A 16 7.62 -11.37 -6.91
C SER A 16 8.17 -10.99 -8.28
N SER A 17 9.42 -10.52 -8.31
CA SER A 17 10.06 -10.05 -9.54
C SER A 17 10.26 -11.20 -10.54
N ARG A 18 10.74 -12.37 -10.09
CA ARG A 18 10.92 -13.59 -10.90
C ARG A 18 10.91 -14.87 -10.03
N PRO A 19 10.14 -15.92 -10.41
CA PRO A 19 9.02 -15.90 -11.35
C PRO A 19 7.85 -15.08 -10.76
N GLY A 20 7.04 -14.44 -11.60
CA GLY A 20 5.92 -13.57 -11.17
C GLY A 20 4.83 -14.34 -10.45
N ARG A 21 4.86 -14.33 -9.12
CA ARG A 21 3.86 -14.94 -8.23
C ARG A 21 3.29 -13.88 -7.32
N ILE A 22 2.05 -14.04 -6.91
CA ILE A 22 1.47 -13.21 -5.86
C ILE A 22 2.17 -13.56 -4.56
N VAL A 23 2.81 -12.56 -3.95
CA VAL A 23 3.51 -12.69 -2.67
C VAL A 23 2.57 -12.27 -1.54
N LYS A 24 1.81 -11.19 -1.74
CA LYS A 24 0.87 -10.70 -0.75
C LYS A 24 -0.28 -9.92 -1.38
N GLU A 25 -1.42 -9.96 -0.71
CA GLU A 25 -2.59 -9.14 -1.02
C GLU A 25 -2.94 -8.29 0.21
N PHE A 26 -3.22 -7.02 -0.04
CA PHE A 26 -3.75 -6.08 0.94
C PHE A 26 -5.11 -5.58 0.48
N LYS A 27 -6.06 -5.50 1.41
CA LYS A 27 -7.31 -4.77 1.22
C LYS A 27 -7.18 -3.47 1.99
N THR A 28 -7.41 -2.37 1.29
CA THR A 28 -7.21 -1.02 1.82
C THR A 28 -8.49 -0.23 1.57
N ASP A 29 -8.81 0.71 2.45
CA ASP A 29 -9.98 1.58 2.34
C ASP A 29 -9.60 3.06 2.54
N PHE A 30 -8.30 3.36 2.53
CA PHE A 30 -7.74 4.71 2.64
C PHE A 30 -8.33 5.71 1.65
N THR A 31 -8.76 5.26 0.47
CA THR A 31 -9.41 6.11 -0.54
C THR A 31 -10.64 6.84 0.02
N TYR A 32 -11.38 6.22 0.95
CA TYR A 32 -12.56 6.82 1.57
C TYR A 32 -12.19 7.84 2.65
N ASP A 33 -11.11 7.61 3.39
CA ASP A 33 -10.62 8.52 4.41
C ASP A 33 -9.97 9.78 3.81
N ILE A 34 -9.31 9.62 2.66
CA ILE A 34 -8.66 10.72 1.92
C ILE A 34 -9.71 11.62 1.23
N ALA A 35 -10.90 11.10 0.91
CA ALA A 35 -12.00 11.90 0.36
C ALA A 35 -12.70 12.79 1.42
N GLY A 36 -12.43 12.56 2.71
CA GLY A 36 -12.91 13.37 3.83
C GLY A 36 -12.07 14.63 4.10
N VAL A 37 -12.59 15.52 4.96
CA VAL A 37 -12.09 16.89 5.25
C VAL A 37 -10.64 16.94 5.79
N ASN A 38 -9.98 15.80 6.05
CA ASN A 38 -8.59 15.73 6.53
C ASN A 38 -7.68 14.90 5.61
N GLN A 39 -7.50 15.35 4.36
CA GLN A 39 -6.62 14.74 3.35
C GLN A 39 -5.18 14.47 3.84
N GLU A 40 -4.64 15.36 4.68
CA GLU A 40 -3.28 15.23 5.20
C GLU A 40 -3.19 14.17 6.32
N SER A 41 -4.19 14.04 7.20
CA SER A 41 -4.06 13.18 8.38
C SER A 41 -4.22 11.69 8.09
N SER A 42 -4.97 11.32 7.04
CA SER A 42 -5.20 9.91 6.68
C SER A 42 -3.92 9.22 6.17
N ARG A 43 -3.07 9.95 5.44
CA ARG A 43 -1.74 9.47 4.99
C ARG A 43 -0.76 9.18 6.13
N TYR A 44 -1.03 9.71 7.34
CA TYR A 44 -0.21 9.50 8.54
C TYR A 44 -0.87 8.56 9.56
N THR A 45 -1.92 7.82 9.18
CA THR A 45 -2.40 6.74 10.04
C THR A 45 -1.29 5.69 10.19
N SER A 46 -1.16 5.14 11.39
CA SER A 46 -0.15 4.11 11.66
C SER A 46 -0.31 2.91 10.73
N GLU A 47 -1.54 2.60 10.34
CA GLU A 47 -1.86 1.52 9.40
C GLU A 47 -1.35 1.80 7.98
N TYR A 48 -1.56 3.01 7.46
CA TYR A 48 -1.03 3.40 6.14
C TYR A 48 0.49 3.24 6.09
N MET A 49 1.19 3.74 7.11
CA MET A 49 2.65 3.64 7.19
C MET A 49 3.14 2.19 7.32
N GLN A 50 2.46 1.36 8.11
CA GLN A 50 2.79 -0.05 8.26
C GLN A 50 2.65 -0.82 6.94
N ILE A 51 1.54 -0.63 6.23
CA ILE A 51 1.32 -1.30 4.94
C ILE A 51 2.34 -0.82 3.90
N ARG A 52 2.63 0.49 3.86
CA ARG A 52 3.65 1.07 2.98
C ARG A 52 5.03 0.47 3.22
N GLU A 53 5.48 0.44 4.47
CA GLU A 53 6.77 -0.15 4.84
C GLU A 53 6.81 -1.64 4.50
N GLU A 54 5.73 -2.37 4.74
CA GLU A 54 5.68 -3.79 4.41
C GLU A 54 5.79 -4.03 2.89
N ILE A 55 5.06 -3.26 2.07
CA ILE A 55 5.17 -3.36 0.61
C ILE A 55 6.60 -3.08 0.15
N LEU A 56 7.23 -2.02 0.67
CA LEU A 56 8.61 -1.67 0.35
C LEU A 56 9.59 -2.77 0.78
N ASN A 57 9.41 -3.36 1.96
CA ASN A 57 10.23 -4.46 2.44
C ASN A 57 10.11 -5.71 1.56
N ILE A 58 8.88 -6.05 1.10
CA ILE A 58 8.68 -7.14 0.15
C ILE A 58 9.44 -6.84 -1.13
N ILE A 59 9.24 -5.67 -1.74
CA ILE A 59 9.89 -5.28 -3.01
C ILE A 59 11.42 -5.32 -2.87
N ASN A 60 11.97 -4.75 -1.80
CA ASN A 60 13.41 -4.66 -1.58
C ASN A 60 14.06 -6.02 -1.23
N SER A 61 13.30 -6.97 -0.67
CA SER A 61 13.78 -8.32 -0.38
C SER A 61 13.74 -9.27 -1.58
N GLN A 62 13.17 -8.86 -2.73
CA GLN A 62 13.18 -9.65 -3.97
C GLN A 62 14.47 -9.46 -4.81
N HIS A 63 15.55 -8.96 -4.20
CA HIS A 63 16.86 -8.77 -4.84
C HIS A 63 17.67 -10.07 -4.90
#